data_AF-A0A5J4PA93-F1
#
_entry.id   AF-A0A5J4PA93-F1
#
_cell.length_a   1.000
_cell.length_b   1.000
_cell.length_c   1.000
_cell.angle_alpha   90.00
_cell.angle_beta   90.00
_cell.angle_gamma   90.00
#
_symmetry.space_group_name_H-M   'P 1'
#
loop_
_entity.id
_entity.type
_entity.pdbx_description
1 polymer ?
#
loop_
_entity_poly.entity_id
_entity_poly.type
_entity_poly.pdbx_seq_one_letter_code
_entity_poly.pdbx_strand_id
1 'polypeptide(L)'
;ELQVHDYDRLEEITYTLGDSFAKYVDEYEADYCVRNVEQLNPPIFAWLNLLDLNVLVILVLIIGVAGFTMISGLLILIIERTNMIGLLKALGAGNYAIRKVFLWLAVFLIGKGMVWGNVVGLFLYFVQSQFKLFSLNPETYYVSSVPVSFNIGLFLLLNAGALLVSVLMLIGPSFLITRINPASSMRYE
;
A
#
# COMPACT_ATOMS: atom_id res chain seq x y z
N GLU A 1 -23.50 -28.48 -8.37
CA GLU A 1 -22.43 -27.46 -8.27
C GLU A 1 -21.49 -27.87 -7.15
N LEU A 2 -20.18 -27.84 -7.38
CA LEU A 2 -19.16 -28.15 -6.36
C LEU A 2 -18.70 -26.82 -5.74
N GLN A 3 -18.72 -26.72 -4.41
CA GLN A 3 -18.24 -25.55 -3.70
C GLN A 3 -16.77 -25.73 -3.32
N VAL A 4 -15.95 -24.73 -3.61
CA VAL A 4 -14.52 -24.70 -3.30
C VAL A 4 -14.30 -23.63 -2.23
N HIS A 5 -13.58 -23.97 -1.15
CA HIS A 5 -13.29 -23.04 -0.05
C HIS A 5 -12.11 -22.10 -0.33
N ASP A 6 -11.23 -22.47 -1.26
CA ASP A 6 -10.02 -21.73 -1.60
C ASP A 6 -10.09 -21.26 -3.06
N TYR A 7 -10.31 -19.95 -3.24
CA TYR A 7 -10.45 -19.34 -4.56
C TYR A 7 -9.14 -19.37 -5.35
N ASP A 8 -7.99 -19.29 -4.69
CA ASP A 8 -6.69 -19.24 -5.36
C ASP A 8 -6.37 -20.55 -6.08
N ARG A 9 -7.05 -21.65 -5.71
CA ARG A 9 -6.92 -22.97 -6.31
C ARG A 9 -8.02 -23.31 -7.31
N LEU A 10 -8.87 -22.34 -7.66
CA LEU A 10 -10.04 -22.56 -8.52
C LEU A 10 -9.64 -23.17 -9.86
N GLU A 11 -8.61 -22.64 -10.52
CA GLU A 11 -8.13 -23.13 -11.82
C GLU A 11 -7.52 -24.54 -11.71
N GLU A 12 -6.69 -24.79 -10.69
CA GLU A 12 -6.07 -26.09 -10.41
C GLU A 12 -7.12 -27.18 -10.17
N ILE A 13 -8.13 -26.88 -9.35
CA ILE A 13 -9.23 -27.81 -9.03
C ILE A 13 -10.08 -28.06 -10.28
N THR A 14 -10.32 -27.03 -11.10
CA THR A 14 -11.07 -27.16 -12.35
C THR A 14 -10.36 -28.06 -13.34
N TYR A 15 -9.04 -27.91 -13.48
CA TYR A 15 -8.23 -28.77 -14.35
C TYR A 15 -8.20 -30.22 -13.85
N THR A 16 -8.02 -30.43 -12.54
CA THR A 16 -7.98 -31.76 -11.91
C THR A 16 -9.31 -32.49 -12.05
N LEU A 17 -10.42 -31.79 -11.82
CA LEU A 17 -11.76 -32.32 -12.03
C LEU A 17 -12.02 -32.56 -13.52
N GLY A 18 -11.62 -31.64 -14.39
CA GLY A 18 -11.72 -31.79 -15.84
C GLY A 18 -11.07 -33.08 -16.34
N ASP A 19 -9.83 -33.37 -15.93
CA ASP A 19 -9.13 -34.60 -16.31
C ASP A 19 -9.78 -35.86 -15.72
N SER A 20 -10.29 -35.77 -14.49
CA SER A 20 -10.97 -36.88 -13.82
C SER A 20 -12.32 -37.22 -14.47
N PHE A 21 -13.07 -36.21 -14.93
CA PHE A 21 -14.39 -36.35 -15.55
C PHE A 21 -14.34 -36.52 -17.07
N ALA A 22 -13.23 -36.20 -17.73
CA ALA A 22 -13.03 -36.38 -19.17
C ALA A 22 -13.11 -37.85 -19.63
N LYS A 23 -13.01 -38.81 -18.70
CA LYS A 23 -13.15 -40.25 -18.97
C LYS A 23 -14.57 -40.76 -18.83
N TYR A 24 -15.48 -39.95 -18.31
CA TYR A 24 -16.88 -40.29 -18.17
C TYR A 24 -17.66 -39.65 -19.31
N VAL A 25 -18.59 -40.42 -19.85
CA VAL A 25 -19.46 -39.99 -20.92
C VAL A 25 -20.89 -40.12 -20.40
N ASP A 26 -21.73 -39.13 -20.69
CA ASP A 26 -23.13 -39.13 -20.28
C ASP A 26 -23.94 -40.22 -21.02
N GLU A 27 -25.17 -40.49 -20.56
CA GLU A 27 -26.09 -41.48 -21.15
C GLU A 27 -26.38 -41.23 -22.66
N TYR A 28 -26.08 -40.02 -23.13
CA TYR A 28 -26.23 -39.55 -24.51
C TYR A 28 -24.93 -39.47 -25.31
N GLU A 29 -23.84 -40.13 -24.89
CA GLU A 29 -22.51 -40.07 -25.52
C GLU A 29 -21.85 -38.67 -25.53
N ALA A 30 -22.26 -37.78 -24.62
CA ALA A 30 -21.68 -36.44 -24.50
C ALA A 30 -20.57 -36.36 -23.45
N ASP A 31 -19.50 -35.63 -23.77
CA ASP A 31 -18.38 -35.37 -22.85
C ASP A 31 -18.77 -34.42 -21.72
N TYR A 32 -18.38 -34.72 -20.48
CA TYR A 32 -18.55 -33.80 -19.36
C TYR A 32 -17.54 -32.64 -19.44
N CYS A 33 -18.05 -31.41 -19.60
CA CYS A 33 -17.26 -30.19 -19.50
C CYS A 33 -17.33 -29.60 -18.09
N VAL A 34 -16.21 -29.60 -17.37
CA VAL A 34 -16.08 -28.87 -16.09
C VAL A 34 -15.72 -27.41 -16.41
N ARG A 35 -16.53 -26.47 -15.93
CA ARG A 35 -16.27 -25.03 -16.06
C ARG A 35 -16.31 -24.36 -14.69
N ASN A 36 -15.40 -23.42 -14.49
CA ASN A 36 -15.33 -22.65 -13.25
C ASN A 36 -16.15 -21.36 -13.33
N VAL A 37 -16.33 -20.69 -12.18
CA VAL A 37 -17.15 -19.47 -12.10
C VAL A 37 -16.58 -18.32 -12.96
N GLU A 38 -15.26 -18.27 -13.13
CA GLU A 38 -14.57 -17.28 -13.97
C GLU A 38 -14.89 -17.46 -15.46
N GLN A 39 -14.84 -18.70 -15.93
CA GLN A 39 -15.17 -19.10 -17.30
C GLN A 39 -16.66 -18.96 -17.59
N LEU A 40 -17.52 -19.10 -16.58
CA LEU A 40 -18.97 -18.90 -16.72
C LEU A 40 -19.34 -17.42 -16.81
N ASN A 41 -18.55 -16.51 -16.22
CA ASN A 41 -18.84 -15.08 -16.21
C ASN A 41 -17.64 -14.20 -16.64
N PRO A 42 -17.04 -14.40 -17.83
CA PRO A 42 -15.83 -13.69 -18.23
C PRO A 42 -15.91 -12.16 -18.16
N PRO A 43 -17.03 -11.49 -18.51
CA PRO A 43 -17.13 -10.03 -18.43
C PRO A 43 -16.99 -9.48 -17.00
N ILE A 44 -17.50 -10.19 -15.99
CA ILE A 44 -17.44 -9.74 -14.59
C ILE A 44 -16.00 -9.80 -14.09
N PHE A 45 -15.30 -10.91 -14.34
CA PHE A 45 -13.91 -11.08 -13.92
C PHE A 45 -12.94 -10.18 -14.69
N ALA A 46 -13.20 -9.91 -15.97
CA ALA A 46 -12.46 -8.90 -16.72
C ALA A 46 -12.61 -7.51 -16.10
N TRP A 47 -13.83 -7.14 -15.68
CA TRP A 47 -14.09 -5.86 -15.00
C TRP A 47 -13.43 -5.78 -13.62
N LEU A 48 -13.46 -6.85 -12.83
CA LEU A 48 -12.77 -6.93 -11.54
C LEU A 48 -11.25 -6.77 -11.69
N ASN A 49 -10.65 -7.43 -12.67
CA ASN A 49 -9.21 -7.31 -12.95
C ASN A 49 -8.81 -5.88 -13.37
N LEU A 50 -9.67 -5.18 -14.12
CA LEU A 50 -9.46 -3.75 -14.40
C LEU A 50 -9.48 -2.91 -13.12
N LEU A 51 -10.37 -3.22 -12.18
CA LEU A 51 -10.44 -2.55 -10.88
C LEU A 51 -9.16 -2.77 -10.07
N ASP A 52 -8.65 -3.99 -10.01
CA ASP A 52 -7.40 -4.33 -9.30
C ASP A 52 -6.20 -3.56 -9.86
N LEU A 53 -6.10 -3.46 -11.20
CA LEU A 53 -5.06 -2.67 -11.85
C LEU A 53 -5.16 -1.19 -11.48
N ASN A 54 -6.36 -0.61 -11.50
CA ASN A 54 -6.57 0.79 -11.13
C ASN A 54 -6.14 1.08 -9.69
N VAL A 55 -6.47 0.20 -8.74
CA VAL A 55 -6.05 0.33 -7.33
C VAL A 55 -4.53 0.34 -7.23
N LEU A 56 -3.84 -0.56 -7.94
CA LEU A 56 -2.38 -0.60 -7.96
C LEU A 56 -1.76 0.69 -8.53
N VAL A 57 -2.29 1.22 -9.63
CA VAL A 57 -1.82 2.47 -10.24
C VAL A 57 -1.98 3.66 -9.28
N ILE A 58 -3.16 3.80 -8.67
CA ILE A 58 -3.43 4.88 -7.71
C ILE A 58 -2.50 4.77 -6.50
N LEU A 59 -2.28 3.56 -5.98
CA LEU A 59 -1.42 3.32 -4.83
C LEU A 59 0.03 3.75 -5.12
N VAL A 60 0.57 3.38 -6.28
CA VAL A 60 1.92 3.79 -6.70
C VAL A 60 2.03 5.31 -6.83
N LEU A 61 1.03 5.96 -7.42
CA LEU A 61 1.00 7.41 -7.58
C LEU A 61 1.00 8.11 -6.22
N ILE A 62 0.13 7.69 -5.29
CA ILE A 62 0.04 8.28 -3.96
C ILE A 62 1.35 8.09 -3.18
N ILE A 63 1.97 6.91 -3.24
CA ILE A 63 3.27 6.66 -2.62
C ILE A 63 4.34 7.57 -3.23
N GLY A 64 4.34 7.76 -4.55
CA GLY A 64 5.27 8.66 -5.24
C GLY A 64 5.12 10.12 -4.80
N VAL A 65 3.89 10.63 -4.77
CA VAL A 65 3.58 12.00 -4.32
C VAL A 65 3.97 12.18 -2.85
N ALA A 66 3.57 11.25 -1.98
CA ALA A 66 3.91 11.29 -0.56
C ALA A 66 5.43 11.27 -0.34
N GLY A 67 6.15 10.42 -1.08
CA GLY A 67 7.61 10.36 -1.05
C GLY A 67 8.27 11.68 -1.42
N PHE A 68 7.84 12.32 -2.50
CA PHE A 68 8.35 13.62 -2.92
C PHE A 68 8.08 14.72 -1.88
N THR A 69 6.87 14.74 -1.31
CA THR A 69 6.51 15.67 -0.23
C THR A 69 7.38 15.46 1.00
N MET A 70 7.65 14.21 1.38
CA MET A 70 8.51 13.88 2.52
C MET A 70 9.96 14.31 2.29
N ILE A 71 10.51 14.07 1.09
CA ILE A 71 11.86 14.52 0.71
C ILE A 71 11.95 16.04 0.80
N SER A 72 10.96 16.74 0.24
CA SER A 72 10.90 18.21 0.24
C SER A 72 10.81 18.75 1.66
N GLY A 73 9.96 18.17 2.51
CA GLY A 73 9.81 18.56 3.91
C GLY A 73 11.09 18.35 4.72
N LEU A 74 11.76 17.20 4.56
CA LEU A 74 13.03 16.93 5.24
C LEU A 74 14.13 17.90 4.79
N LEU A 75 14.19 18.21 3.49
CA LEU A 75 15.15 19.15 2.94
C LEU A 75 14.97 20.55 3.53
N ILE A 76 13.73 21.06 3.56
CA ILE A 76 13.40 22.35 4.16
C ILE A 76 13.83 22.38 5.63
N LEU A 77 13.53 21.31 6.38
CA LEU A 77 13.90 21.19 7.79
C LEU A 77 15.42 21.23 8.00
N ILE A 78 16.20 20.58 7.12
CA ILE A 78 17.67 20.65 7.15
C ILE A 78 18.15 22.08 6.88
N ILE A 79 17.59 22.75 5.87
CA ILE A 79 18.00 24.11 5.48
C ILE A 79 17.73 25.10 6.61
N GLU A 80 16.52 25.09 7.18
CA GLU A 80 16.11 25.95 8.30
C GLU A 80 17.02 25.77 9.52
N ARG A 81 17.53 24.55 9.74
CA ARG A 81 18.40 24.20 10.88
C ARG A 81 19.89 24.18 10.53
N THR A 82 20.30 24.72 9.38
CA THR A 82 21.71 24.70 8.92
C THR A 82 22.67 25.34 9.94
N ASN A 83 22.29 26.49 10.53
CA ASN A 83 23.14 27.18 11.52
C ASN A 83 23.36 26.32 12.78
N MET A 84 22.30 25.67 13.27
CA MET A 84 22.38 24.78 14.42
C MET A 84 23.20 23.52 14.11
N ILE A 85 23.09 22.96 12.90
CA ILE A 85 23.94 21.86 12.41
C ILE A 85 25.41 22.30 12.40
N GLY A 86 25.71 23.50 11.90
CA GLY A 86 27.05 24.08 11.88
C GLY A 86 27.66 24.23 13.27
N LEU A 87 26.88 24.74 14.23
CA LEU A 87 27.28 24.86 15.63
C LEU A 87 27.55 23.50 16.27
N LEU A 88 26.67 22.52 16.08
CA LEU A 88 26.86 21.15 16.60
C LEU A 88 28.14 20.52 16.05
N LYS A 89 28.42 20.71 14.75
CA LYS A 89 29.69 20.23 14.15
C LYS A 89 30.91 20.96 14.71
N ALA A 90 30.82 22.26 14.95
CA ALA A 90 31.90 23.04 15.56
C ALA A 90 32.20 22.57 17.00
N LEU A 91 31.17 22.15 17.74
CA LEU A 91 31.29 21.52 19.06
C LEU A 91 31.79 20.05 19.01
N GLY A 92 32.06 19.51 17.82
CA GLY A 92 32.61 18.15 17.64
C GLY A 92 31.58 17.07 17.34
N ALA A 93 30.31 17.40 17.09
CA ALA A 93 29.30 16.40 16.72
C ALA A 93 29.61 15.79 15.34
N GLY A 94 29.66 14.46 15.29
CA GLY A 94 29.86 13.73 14.04
C GLY A 94 28.66 13.83 13.09
N ASN A 95 28.94 13.84 11.78
CA ASN A 95 27.91 13.86 10.74
C ASN A 95 26.86 12.74 10.89
N TYR A 96 27.30 11.55 11.34
CA TYR A 96 26.41 10.41 11.56
C TYR A 96 25.41 10.65 12.69
N ALA A 97 25.85 11.27 13.79
CA ALA A 97 24.97 11.58 14.93
C ALA A 97 23.87 12.57 14.51
N ILE A 98 24.24 13.62 13.78
CA ILE A 98 23.30 14.63 13.29
C ILE A 98 22.30 13.98 12.32
N ARG A 99 22.78 13.20 11.34
CA ARG A 99 21.90 12.47 10.41
C ARG A 99 20.91 11.57 11.14
N LYS A 100 21.36 10.82 12.16
CA LYS A 100 20.51 9.93 12.95
C LYS A 100 19.37 10.69 13.62
N VAL A 101 19.63 11.88 14.17
CA VAL A 101 18.60 12.72 14.81
C VAL A 101 17.54 13.16 13.79
N PHE A 102 17.95 13.64 12.62
CA PHE A 102 17.01 14.08 11.58
C PHE A 102 16.18 12.93 11.01
N LEU A 103 16.80 11.75 10.80
CA LEU A 103 16.07 10.55 10.40
C LEU A 103 15.08 10.10 11.48
N TRP A 104 15.46 10.15 12.76
CA TRP A 104 14.56 9.82 13.87
C TRP A 104 13.36 10.78 13.93
N LEU A 105 13.61 12.08 13.74
CA LEU A 105 12.55 13.08 13.67
C LEU A 105 11.58 12.80 12.51
N ALA A 106 12.12 12.43 11.33
CA ALA A 106 11.30 12.10 10.19
C ALA A 106 10.47 10.82 10.41
N VAL A 107 11.07 9.77 10.98
CA VAL A 107 10.35 8.54 11.39
C VAL A 107 9.24 8.86 12.38
N PHE A 108 9.51 9.73 13.35
CA PHE A 108 8.50 10.15 14.34
C PHE A 108 7.34 10.90 13.69
N LEU A 109 7.60 11.80 12.75
CA LEU A 109 6.57 12.51 11.98
C LEU A 109 5.74 11.55 11.13
N ILE A 110 6.39 10.62 10.42
CA ILE A 110 5.72 9.56 9.65
C ILE A 110 4.84 8.73 10.57
N GLY A 111 5.38 8.26 11.70
CA GLY A 111 4.66 7.45 12.68
C GLY A 111 3.42 8.16 13.22
N LYS A 112 3.52 9.44 13.55
CA LYS A 112 2.35 10.24 13.94
C LYS A 112 1.31 10.36 12.82
N GLY A 113 1.75 10.63 11.60
CA GLY A 113 0.89 10.67 10.42
C GLY A 113 0.17 9.34 10.19
N MET A 114 0.89 8.23 10.32
CA MET A 114 0.33 6.87 10.21
C MET A 114 -0.72 6.59 11.29
N VAL A 115 -0.49 6.98 12.55
CA VAL A 115 -1.50 6.81 13.60
C VAL A 115 -2.79 7.53 13.23
N TRP A 116 -2.72 8.80 12.83
CA TRP A 116 -3.90 9.56 12.41
C TRP A 116 -4.55 8.98 11.14
N GLY A 117 -3.75 8.59 10.15
CA GLY A 117 -4.23 7.96 8.92
C GLY A 117 -4.97 6.65 9.19
N ASN A 118 -4.44 5.80 10.07
CA ASN A 118 -5.11 4.58 10.49
C ASN A 118 -6.41 4.87 11.24
N VAL A 119 -6.43 5.84 12.17
CA VAL A 119 -7.66 6.23 12.88
C VAL A 119 -8.74 6.65 11.89
N VAL A 120 -8.41 7.50 10.91
CA VAL A 120 -9.36 7.93 9.88
C VAL A 120 -9.79 6.76 9.00
N GLY A 121 -8.85 5.89 8.58
CA GLY A 121 -9.15 4.72 7.75
C GLY A 121 -10.06 3.70 8.45
N LEU A 122 -9.79 3.38 9.72
CA LEU A 122 -10.65 2.49 10.52
C LEU A 122 -12.01 3.13 10.82
N PHE A 123 -12.06 4.45 11.01
CA PHE A 123 -13.32 5.16 11.18
C PHE A 123 -14.19 5.04 9.92
N LEU A 124 -13.62 5.26 8.73
CA LEU A 124 -14.33 5.09 7.46
C LEU A 124 -14.77 3.64 7.23
N TYR A 125 -13.91 2.67 7.57
CA TYR A 125 -14.27 1.24 7.57
C TYR A 125 -15.51 0.96 8.44
N PHE A 126 -15.52 1.45 9.68
CA PHE A 126 -16.62 1.23 10.61
C PHE A 126 -17.92 1.87 10.12
N VAL A 127 -17.84 3.11 9.62
CA VAL A 127 -18.99 3.82 9.05
C VAL A 127 -19.57 3.07 7.85
N GLN A 128 -18.73 2.59 6.93
CA GLN A 128 -19.19 1.81 5.78
C GLN A 128 -19.78 0.46 6.19
N SER A 129 -19.18 -0.22 7.18
CA SER A 129 -19.67 -1.49 7.71
C SER A 129 -21.07 -1.38 8.33
N GLN A 130 -21.33 -0.33 9.11
CA GLN A 130 -22.60 -0.13 9.82
C GLN A 130 -23.68 0.51 8.95
N PHE A 131 -23.34 1.55 8.19
CA PHE A 131 -24.33 2.38 7.49
C PHE A 131 -24.47 2.04 6.01
N LYS A 132 -23.59 1.20 5.43
CA LYS A 132 -23.59 0.83 4.00
C LYS A 132 -23.81 2.03 3.08
N LEU A 133 -23.19 3.17 3.41
CA LEU A 133 -23.41 4.48 2.78
C LEU A 133 -23.23 4.44 1.26
N PHE A 134 -22.27 3.65 0.79
CA PHE A 134 -22.15 3.32 -0.63
C PHE A 134 -22.99 2.07 -0.97
N SER A 135 -24.31 2.25 -1.08
CA SER A 135 -25.20 1.25 -1.67
C SER A 135 -25.10 1.34 -3.19
N LEU A 136 -24.71 0.26 -3.85
CA LEU A 136 -24.68 0.21 -5.30
C LEU A 136 -26.04 -0.27 -5.79
N ASN A 137 -26.50 0.24 -6.95
CA ASN A 137 -27.72 -0.28 -7.56
C ASN A 137 -27.47 -1.76 -7.94
N PRO A 138 -28.19 -2.72 -7.32
CA PRO A 138 -27.97 -4.14 -7.56
C PRO A 138 -28.23 -4.55 -9.01
N GLU A 139 -29.00 -3.77 -9.78
CA GLU A 139 -29.24 -4.02 -11.21
C GLU A 139 -28.01 -3.75 -12.09
N THR A 140 -27.09 -2.88 -11.64
CA THR A 140 -25.89 -2.51 -12.41
C THR A 140 -24.63 -3.21 -11.92
N TYR A 141 -24.52 -3.45 -10.62
CA TYR A 141 -23.29 -3.91 -9.99
C TYR A 141 -23.38 -5.30 -9.35
N TYR A 142 -24.52 -5.99 -9.48
CA TYR A 142 -24.75 -7.35 -8.96
C TYR A 142 -24.52 -7.52 -7.44
N VAL A 143 -24.27 -6.43 -6.70
CA VAL A 143 -24.06 -6.39 -5.25
C VAL A 143 -24.78 -5.17 -4.67
N SER A 144 -25.49 -5.35 -3.55
CA SER A 144 -26.30 -4.31 -2.91
C SER A 144 -25.50 -3.26 -2.12
N SER A 145 -24.24 -3.56 -1.79
CA SER A 145 -23.31 -2.65 -1.09
C SER A 145 -21.88 -3.11 -1.30
N VAL A 146 -20.90 -2.19 -1.30
CA VAL A 146 -19.48 -2.57 -1.34
C VAL A 146 -19.14 -3.45 -0.12
N PRO A 147 -18.79 -4.73 -0.31
CA PRO A 147 -18.41 -5.59 0.80
C PRO A 147 -17.04 -5.14 1.29
N VAL A 148 -16.91 -4.90 2.61
CA VAL A 148 -15.65 -4.45 3.20
C VAL A 148 -15.12 -5.56 4.10
N SER A 149 -14.04 -6.21 3.67
CA SER A 149 -13.30 -7.19 4.46
C SER A 149 -12.10 -6.53 5.12
N PHE A 150 -11.88 -6.79 6.40
CA PHE A 150 -10.70 -6.31 7.11
C PHE A 150 -9.75 -7.47 7.37
N ASN A 151 -8.62 -7.48 6.69
CA ASN A 151 -7.55 -8.43 6.93
C ASN A 151 -6.44 -7.77 7.77
N ILE A 152 -6.28 -8.22 9.02
CA ILE A 152 -5.28 -7.67 9.94
C ILE A 152 -3.85 -7.85 9.42
N GLY A 153 -3.57 -8.96 8.72
CA GLY A 153 -2.26 -9.24 8.13
C GLY A 153 -1.92 -8.23 7.03
N LEU A 154 -2.86 -8.00 6.11
CA LEU A 154 -2.69 -7.02 5.03
C LEU A 154 -2.56 -5.59 5.59
N PHE A 155 -3.33 -5.25 6.63
CA PHE A 155 -3.25 -3.98 7.34
C PHE A 155 -1.87 -3.73 7.97
N LEU A 156 -1.33 -4.73 8.69
CA LEU A 156 0.01 -4.63 9.28
C LEU A 156 1.10 -4.57 8.20
N LEU A 157 0.96 -5.35 7.13
CA LEU A 157 1.92 -5.39 6.03
C LEU A 157 1.97 -4.05 5.27
N LEU A 158 0.81 -3.42 5.03
CA LEU A 158 0.74 -2.08 4.45
C LEU A 158 1.41 -1.03 5.34
N ASN A 159 1.15 -1.06 6.65
CA ASN A 159 1.78 -0.14 7.59
C ASN A 159 3.31 -0.31 7.64
N ALA A 160 3.79 -1.55 7.78
CA ALA A 160 5.21 -1.84 7.80
C ALA A 160 5.89 -1.46 6.47
N GLY A 161 5.26 -1.81 5.34
CA GLY A 161 5.74 -1.48 4.00
C GLY A 161 5.83 0.03 3.77
N ALA A 162 4.78 0.78 4.10
CA ALA A 162 4.74 2.23 3.95
C ALA A 162 5.83 2.92 4.81
N LEU A 163 6.02 2.48 6.06
CA LEU A 163 7.07 2.99 6.93
C LEU A 163 8.45 2.71 6.36
N LEU A 164 8.72 1.47 5.93
CA LEU A 164 10.01 1.08 5.35
C LEU A 164 10.34 1.89 4.09
N VAL A 165 9.40 1.97 3.15
CA VAL A 165 9.60 2.70 1.89
C VAL A 165 9.85 4.19 2.16
N SER A 166 9.07 4.80 3.06
CA SER A 166 9.23 6.22 3.41
C SER A 166 10.60 6.49 4.04
N VAL A 167 11.06 5.62 4.94
CA VAL A 167 12.39 5.76 5.57
C VAL A 167 13.50 5.59 4.55
N LEU A 168 13.42 4.59 3.67
CA LEU A 168 14.40 4.37 2.62
C LEU A 168 14.51 5.58 1.68
N MET A 169 13.39 6.19 1.30
CA MET A 169 13.38 7.41 0.50
C MET A 169 14.11 8.58 1.17
N LEU A 170 14.02 8.70 2.50
CA LEU A 170 14.61 9.80 3.26
C LEU A 170 16.11 9.64 3.52
N ILE A 171 16.65 8.43 3.39
CA ILE A 171 18.08 8.18 3.53
C ILE A 171 18.85 9.02 2.51
N GLY A 172 18.40 9.07 1.25
CA GLY A 172 19.03 9.86 0.17
C GLY A 172 19.27 11.34 0.54
N PRO A 173 18.24 12.16 0.77
CA PRO A 173 18.39 13.57 1.13
C PRO A 173 19.12 13.78 2.47
N SER A 174 19.04 12.84 3.42
CA SER A 174 19.81 12.95 4.68
C SER A 174 21.32 13.04 4.46
N PHE A 175 21.82 12.57 3.31
CA PHE A 175 23.24 12.71 2.98
C PHE A 175 23.69 14.16 2.82
N LEU A 176 22.78 15.09 2.49
CA LEU A 176 23.11 16.51 2.33
C LEU A 176 23.72 17.12 3.60
N ILE A 177 23.36 16.59 4.78
CA ILE A 177 23.90 17.02 6.08
C ILE A 177 25.44 16.93 6.13
N THR A 178 26.08 15.96 5.45
CA THR A 178 27.56 15.90 5.47
C THR A 178 28.22 17.04 4.71
N ARG A 179 27.54 17.64 3.74
CA ARG A 179 28.10 18.70 2.90
C ARG A 179 28.08 20.08 3.55
N ILE A 180 27.40 20.22 4.69
CA ILE A 180 27.32 21.48 5.44
C ILE A 180 28.65 21.72 6.17
N ASN A 181 29.38 22.78 5.78
CA ASN A 181 30.63 23.18 6.41
C ASN A 181 30.39 24.25 7.51
N PRO A 182 30.98 24.09 8.73
CA PRO A 182 30.76 25.01 9.85
C PRO A 182 31.17 26.46 9.55
N ALA A 183 32.29 26.63 8.84
CA ALA A 183 32.89 27.95 8.57
C ALA A 183 32.03 28.80 7.60
N SER A 184 31.25 28.16 6.73
CA SER A 184 30.35 28.86 5.80
C SER A 184 28.99 29.20 6.43
N SER A 185 28.53 28.45 7.44
CA SER A 185 27.25 28.70 8.11
C SER A 185 27.31 29.83 9.14
N MET A 186 28.50 30.15 9.67
CA MET A 186 28.67 31.20 10.69
C MET A 186 29.06 32.57 10.12
N ARG A 187 29.37 32.66 8.82
CA ARG A 187 29.82 33.91 8.16
C ARG A 187 28.68 34.73 7.55
N TYR A 188 27.43 34.34 7.76
CA TYR A 188 26.24 34.96 7.19
C TYR A 188 25.32 35.61 8.22
N GLU A 189 25.82 35.85 9.43
CA GLU A 189 25.34 36.92 10.32
C GLU A 189 26.38 38.04 10.40
#